data_AF-A0A355A8N7-F1
#
_entry.id   AF-A0A355A8N7-F1
#
_cell.length_a   1.000
_cell.length_b   1.000
_cell.length_c   1.000
_cell.angle_alpha   90.00
_cell.angle_beta   90.00
_cell.angle_gamma   90.00
#
_symmetry.space_group_name_H-M   'P 1'
#
loop_
_entity.id
_entity.type
_entity.pdbx_description
1 polymer ?
#
loop_
_entity_poly.entity_id
_entity_poly.type
_entity_poly.pdbx_seq_one_letter_code
_entity_poly.pdbx_strand_id
1 'polypeptide(L)'
;INWVFFQHLFTENAVYPRIIGSIFLTICVIFYFIELLQSDKIISFHRLVPFWISVGLLVFYTSTIPFTVVQNSYMLSNDNAVLKIFIIKLILATAMYLIFAFGFIWSKKE
;
A
#
# COMPACT_ATOMS: atom_id res chain seq x y z
N ILE A 1 10.75 27.23 -9.07
CA ILE A 1 9.77 26.11 -9.05
C ILE A 1 8.45 26.66 -9.58
N ASN A 2 8.00 26.18 -10.74
CA ASN A 2 6.93 26.83 -11.50
C ASN A 2 5.56 26.45 -10.91
N TRP A 3 4.76 27.43 -10.48
CA TRP A 3 3.47 27.24 -9.80
C TRP A 3 2.43 26.50 -10.67
N VAL A 4 2.60 26.62 -11.99
CA VAL A 4 1.80 25.93 -13.02
C VAL A 4 1.97 24.40 -12.95
N PHE A 5 3.16 23.90 -12.57
CA PHE A 5 3.40 22.46 -12.40
C PHE A 5 2.62 21.89 -11.22
N PHE A 6 2.56 22.62 -10.10
CA PHE A 6 1.78 22.23 -8.94
C PHE A 6 0.28 22.23 -9.23
N GLN A 7 -0.22 23.20 -10.00
CA GLN A 7 -1.63 23.20 -10.40
C GLN A 7 -1.98 22.05 -11.34
N HIS A 8 -1.13 21.74 -12.32
CA HIS A 8 -1.40 20.65 -13.25
C HIS A 8 -1.43 19.27 -12.55
N LEU A 9 -0.57 19.06 -11.54
CA LEU A 9 -0.58 17.88 -10.65
C LEU A 9 -1.87 17.70 -9.84
N PHE A 10 -2.53 18.80 -9.45
CA PHE A 10 -3.76 18.76 -8.66
C PHE A 10 -5.03 18.72 -9.52
N THR A 11 -4.97 19.17 -10.77
CA THR A 11 -6.17 19.38 -11.61
C THR A 11 -6.43 18.21 -12.57
N GLU A 12 -5.39 17.53 -13.06
CA GLU A 12 -5.56 16.25 -13.75
C GLU A 12 -5.45 15.10 -12.74
N ASN A 13 -6.43 14.20 -12.74
CA ASN A 13 -6.45 13.01 -11.89
C ASN A 13 -5.06 12.38 -11.79
N ALA A 14 -4.42 12.55 -10.64
CA ALA A 14 -3.02 12.23 -10.38
C ALA A 14 -2.76 10.71 -10.32
N VAL A 15 -3.15 9.98 -11.36
CA VAL A 15 -3.06 8.52 -11.48
C VAL A 15 -1.60 8.12 -11.63
N TYR A 16 -0.83 8.83 -12.46
CA TYR A 16 0.60 8.58 -12.69
C TYR A 16 1.45 8.68 -11.41
N PRO A 17 1.43 9.79 -10.64
CA PRO A 17 2.20 9.88 -9.40
C PRO A 17 1.71 8.89 -8.34
N ARG A 18 0.43 8.53 -8.32
CA ARG A 18 -0.10 7.49 -7.42
C ARG A 18 0.49 6.11 -7.72
N ILE A 19 0.61 5.74 -8.99
CA ILE A 19 1.22 4.47 -9.42
C ILE A 19 2.72 4.47 -9.10
N ILE A 20 3.43 5.55 -9.45
CA ILE A 20 4.86 5.69 -9.18
C ILE A 20 5.15 5.61 -7.68
N GLY A 21 4.37 6.32 -6.85
CA GLY A 21 4.51 6.28 -5.40
C GLY A 21 4.25 4.89 -4.81
N SER A 22 3.26 4.16 -5.35
CA SER A 22 2.95 2.79 -4.93
C SER A 22 4.08 1.81 -5.28
N ILE A 23 4.65 1.93 -6.48
CA ILE A 23 5.80 1.12 -6.91
C ILE A 23 7.02 1.41 -6.04
N PHE A 24 7.32 2.69 -5.82
CA PHE A 24 8.46 3.11 -5.00
C PHE A 24 8.33 2.58 -3.57
N LEU A 25 7.15 2.72 -2.94
CA LEU A 25 6.87 2.18 -1.62
C LEU A 25 7.02 0.65 -1.57
N THR A 26 6.52 -0.05 -2.58
CA THR A 26 6.65 -1.51 -2.67
C THR A 26 8.12 -1.92 -2.71
N ILE A 27 8.94 -1.23 -3.51
CA ILE A 27 10.39 -1.49 -3.57
C ILE A 27 11.05 -1.24 -2.22
N CYS A 28 10.77 -0.12 -1.56
CA CYS A 28 11.32 0.19 -0.24
C CYS A 28 10.96 -0.89 0.80
N VAL A 29 9.71 -1.36 0.79
CA VAL A 29 9.25 -2.42 1.69
C VAL A 29 9.97 -3.74 1.38
N ILE A 30 10.15 -4.10 0.10
CA ILE A 30 10.91 -5.30 -0.28
C ILE A 30 12.36 -5.22 0.20
N PHE A 31 13.02 -4.08 0.01
CA PHE A 31 14.38 -3.86 0.53
C PHE A 31 14.45 -4.03 2.05
N TYR A 32 13.48 -3.47 2.78
CA TYR A 32 13.34 -3.66 4.22
C TYR A 32 13.20 -5.14 4.60
N PHE A 33 12.39 -5.92 3.86
CA PHE A 33 12.29 -7.36 4.09
C PHE A 33 13.61 -8.09 3.83
N ILE A 34 14.33 -7.76 2.75
CA ILE A 34 15.62 -8.39 2.43
C ILE A 34 16.63 -8.14 3.55
N GLU A 35 16.74 -6.89 4.01
CA GLU A 35 17.65 -6.51 5.11
C GLU A 35 17.26 -7.20 6.42
N LEU A 36 15.96 -7.32 6.69
CA LEU A 36 15.45 -8.03 7.86
C LEU A 36 15.74 -9.54 7.82
N LEU A 37 15.65 -10.17 6.64
CA LEU A 37 15.97 -11.58 6.44
C LEU A 37 17.48 -11.86 6.51
N GLN A 38 18.31 -10.92 6.08
CA GLN A 38 19.77 -11.02 6.14
C GLN A 38 20.34 -10.73 7.53
N SER A 39 19.59 -10.05 8.41
CA SER A 39 20.00 -9.84 9.79
C SER A 39 19.90 -11.15 10.59
N ASP A 40 20.97 -11.54 11.30
CA ASP A 40 20.99 -12.69 12.24
C ASP A 40 19.91 -12.62 13.35
N LYS A 41 19.15 -11.53 13.43
CA LYS A 41 17.97 -11.35 14.28
C LYS A 41 16.68 -11.94 13.68
N ILE A 42 16.80 -12.95 12.80
CA ILE A 42 15.71 -13.76 12.24
C ILE A 42 14.75 -14.30 13.34
N ILE A 43 15.22 -14.42 14.58
CA ILE A 43 14.42 -14.98 15.67
C ILE A 43 13.57 -13.91 16.40
N SER A 44 13.92 -12.62 16.35
CA SER A 44 13.20 -11.55 17.08
C SER A 44 12.41 -10.57 16.21
N PHE A 45 12.54 -10.59 14.88
CA PHE A 45 11.85 -9.63 14.00
C PHE A 45 10.32 -9.69 14.11
N HIS A 46 9.75 -10.86 14.43
CA HIS A 46 8.30 -11.02 14.59
C HIS A 46 7.75 -10.18 15.74
N ARG A 47 8.60 -9.74 16.68
CA ARG A 47 8.26 -8.83 17.77
C ARG A 47 8.36 -7.37 17.39
N LEU A 48 8.87 -7.01 16.21
CA LEU A 48 8.99 -5.61 15.81
C LEU A 48 7.69 -5.15 15.13
N VAL A 49 7.06 -4.10 15.65
CA VAL A 49 5.95 -3.40 14.98
C VAL A 49 6.25 -3.10 13.50
N PRO A 50 7.43 -2.56 13.10
CA PRO A 50 7.68 -2.22 11.71
C PRO A 50 7.62 -3.42 10.75
N PHE A 51 7.87 -4.65 11.22
CA PHE A 51 7.68 -5.86 10.41
C PHE A 51 6.21 -6.02 9.98
N TRP A 52 5.29 -5.96 10.94
CA TRP A 52 3.85 -6.08 10.68
C TRP A 52 3.32 -4.92 9.84
N ILE A 53 3.85 -3.70 10.04
CA ILE A 53 3.51 -2.55 9.20
C ILE A 53 3.94 -2.80 7.75
N SER A 54 5.17 -3.28 7.54
CA SER A 54 5.69 -3.62 6.22
C SER A 54 4.87 -4.73 5.54
N VAL A 55 4.43 -5.77 6.27
CA VAL A 55 3.54 -6.82 5.75
C VAL A 55 2.21 -6.22 5.29
N GLY A 56 1.56 -5.40 6.12
CA GLY A 56 0.29 -4.77 5.78
C GLY A 56 0.40 -3.84 4.58
N LEU A 57 1.48 -3.07 4.49
CA LEU A 57 1.77 -2.20 3.35
C LEU A 57 1.94 -3.01 2.06
N LEU A 58 2.71 -4.09 2.09
CA LEU A 58 2.97 -4.92 0.92
C LEU A 58 1.67 -5.55 0.41
N VAL A 59 0.87 -6.13 1.29
CA VAL A 59 -0.45 -6.69 0.93
C VAL A 59 -1.36 -5.62 0.31
N PHE A 60 -1.41 -4.42 0.91
CA PHE A 60 -2.25 -3.33 0.43
C PHE A 60 -1.80 -2.80 -0.94
N TYR A 61 -0.51 -2.51 -1.13
CA TYR A 61 0.02 -1.96 -2.38
C TYR A 61 0.02 -2.99 -3.50
N THR A 62 0.44 -4.24 -3.25
CA THR A 62 0.38 -5.33 -4.24
C THR A 62 -1.04 -5.60 -4.70
N SER A 63 -2.03 -5.50 -3.82
CA SER A 63 -3.44 -5.71 -4.19
C SER A 63 -4.06 -4.48 -4.87
N THR A 64 -3.65 -3.26 -4.50
CA THR A 64 -4.20 -2.02 -5.09
C THR A 64 -3.78 -1.82 -6.56
N ILE A 65 -2.59 -2.32 -6.94
CA ILE A 65 -2.08 -2.26 -8.32
C ILE A 65 -3.03 -2.97 -9.32
N PRO A 66 -3.37 -4.27 -9.18
CA PRO A 66 -4.28 -4.95 -10.10
C PRO A 66 -5.68 -4.32 -10.10
N PHE A 67 -6.18 -3.79 -8.97
CA PHE A 67 -7.45 -3.07 -8.96
C PHE A 67 -7.42 -1.78 -9.79
N THR A 68 -6.29 -1.07 -9.78
CA THR A 68 -6.11 0.15 -10.58
C THR A 68 -6.00 -0.19 -12.08
N VAL A 69 -5.30 -1.28 -12.41
CA VAL A 69 -5.22 -1.78 -13.79
C VAL A 69 -6.58 -2.22 -14.31
N VAL A 70 -7.35 -2.98 -13.51
CA VAL A 70 -8.72 -3.40 -13.85
C VAL A 70 -9.64 -2.19 -14.01
N GLN A 71 -9.53 -1.18 -13.15
CA GLN A 71 -10.34 0.03 -13.28
C GLN A 71 -10.06 0.77 -14.61
N ASN A 72 -8.81 0.79 -15.06
CA ASN A 72 -8.40 1.45 -16.29
C ASN A 72 -8.72 0.62 -17.54
N SER A 73 -8.55 -0.72 -17.49
CA SER A 73 -8.75 -1.61 -18.63
C SER A 73 -10.23 -1.86 -18.95
N TYR A 74 -11.10 -1.86 -17.94
CA TYR A 74 -12.53 -2.17 -18.13
C TYR A 74 -13.40 -0.95 -18.45
N MET A 75 -12.84 0.26 -18.62
CA MET A 75 -13.57 1.52 -18.90
C MET A 75 -14.95 1.50 -18.25
N LEU A 76 -14.98 1.38 -16.92
CA LEU A 76 -16.21 1.12 -16.17
C LEU A 76 -17.05 2.40 -16.14
N SER A 77 -17.79 2.65 -17.22
CA SER A 77 -18.79 3.73 -17.35
C SER A 77 -20.06 3.48 -16.54
N ASN A 78 -20.05 2.47 -15.65
CA ASN A 78 -21.21 2.02 -14.90
C ASN A 78 -20.99 2.30 -13.41
N ASP A 79 -21.84 3.12 -12.81
CA ASP A 79 -21.73 3.55 -11.40
C ASP A 79 -21.61 2.37 -10.42
N ASN A 80 -22.27 1.26 -10.73
CA ASN A 80 -22.22 0.04 -9.93
C ASN A 80 -20.82 -0.56 -9.81
N ALA A 81 -19.96 -0.39 -10.81
CA ALA A 81 -18.62 -0.93 -10.77
C ALA A 81 -17.64 -0.03 -10.00
N VAL A 82 -17.86 1.29 -10.04
CA VAL A 82 -17.13 2.25 -9.20
C VAL A 82 -17.40 1.95 -7.73
N LEU A 83 -18.65 1.70 -7.35
CA LEU A 83 -19.02 1.31 -5.99
C LEU A 83 -18.36 -0.02 -5.56
N LYS A 84 -18.34 -1.03 -6.44
CA LYS A 84 -17.66 -2.31 -6.14
C LYS A 84 -16.16 -2.12 -5.90
N ILE A 85 -15.47 -1.35 -6.74
CA ILE A 85 -14.03 -1.07 -6.57
C ILE A 85 -13.80 -0.29 -5.26
N PHE A 86 -14.67 0.65 -4.92
CA PHE A 86 -14.58 1.39 -3.66
C PHE A 86 -14.74 0.47 -2.44
N ILE A 87 -15.74 -0.41 -2.43
CA ILE A 87 -15.96 -1.40 -1.36
C ILE A 87 -14.74 -2.31 -1.20
N ILE A 88 -14.16 -2.78 -2.30
CA ILE A 88 -12.99 -3.65 -2.23
C ILE A 88 -11.78 -2.90 -1.67
N LYS A 89 -11.53 -1.66 -2.10
CA LYS A 89 -10.47 -0.82 -1.53
C LYS A 89 -10.70 -0.59 -0.02
N LEU A 90 -11.94 -0.41 0.41
CA LEU A 90 -12.30 -0.27 1.82
C LEU A 90 -12.00 -1.54 2.63
N ILE A 91 -12.34 -2.71 2.09
CA ILE A 91 -12.03 -4.02 2.71
C ILE A 91 -10.52 -4.19 2.84
N LEU A 92 -9.77 -3.87 1.79
CA LEU A 92 -8.31 -3.93 1.77
C LEU A 92 -7.68 -3.00 2.81
N ALA A 93 -8.17 -1.76 2.91
CA ALA A 93 -7.72 -0.79 3.91
C ALA A 93 -8.03 -1.30 5.33
N THR A 94 -9.21 -1.86 5.54
CA THR A 94 -9.61 -2.46 6.83
C THR A 94 -8.67 -3.62 7.19
N ALA A 95 -8.38 -4.51 6.24
CA ALA A 95 -7.43 -5.60 6.42
C ALA A 95 -6.03 -5.08 6.78
N MET A 96 -5.55 -4.03 6.13
CA MET A 96 -4.27 -3.39 6.46
C MET A 96 -4.25 -2.89 7.92
N TYR A 97 -5.29 -2.19 8.35
CA TYR A 97 -5.38 -1.71 9.74
C TYR A 97 -5.50 -2.84 10.75
N LEU A 98 -6.17 -3.95 10.41
CA LEU A 98 -6.20 -5.14 11.26
C LEU A 98 -4.81 -5.76 11.42
N ILE A 99 -4.03 -5.83 10.34
CA ILE A 99 -2.63 -6.30 10.40
C ILE A 99 -1.79 -5.37 11.28
N PHE A 100 -2.00 -4.06 11.19
CA PHE A 100 -1.30 -3.09 12.06
C PHE A 100 -1.68 -3.27 13.52
N ALA A 101 -2.98 -3.36 13.83
CA ALA A 101 -3.47 -3.59 15.18
C ALA A 101 -2.92 -4.91 15.76
N PHE A 102 -2.91 -5.97 14.95
CA PHE A 102 -2.31 -7.25 15.33
C PHE A 102 -0.81 -7.10 15.59
N GLY A 103 -0.09 -6.38 14.73
CA GLY A 103 1.32 -6.08 14.91
C GLY A 103 1.63 -5.30 16.18
N PHE A 104 0.78 -4.34 16.56
CA PHE A 104 0.90 -3.60 17.82
C PHE A 104 0.64 -4.48 19.06
N ILE A 105 -0.30 -5.41 18.98
CA ILE A 105 -0.62 -6.34 20.09
C ILE A 105 0.47 -7.41 20.24
N TRP A 106 0.96 -7.94 19.12
CA TRP A 106 1.96 -9.01 19.09
C TRP A 106 3.38 -8.51 19.35
N SER A 107 3.67 -7.27 18.99
CA SER A 107 4.91 -6.61 19.35
C SER A 107 4.92 -6.32 20.85
N LYS A 108 5.53 -7.24 21.62
CA LYS A 108 5.86 -6.96 23.02
C LYS A 108 6.83 -5.78 23.04
N LYS A 109 6.41 -4.72 23.73
CA LYS A 109 7.23 -3.58 24.15
C LYS A 109 8.52 -4.14 24.79
N GLU A 110 9.66 -3.97 24.12
CA GLU A 110 10.95 -3.99 24.82
C GLU A 110 11.03 -2.80 25.78
#